data_AF-A0A9D8BSK6-F1
#
_entry.id   AF-A0A9D8BSK6-F1
#
_cell.length_a   1.000
_cell.length_b   1.000
_cell.length_c   1.000
_cell.angle_alpha   90.00
_cell.angle_beta   90.00
_cell.angle_gamma   90.00
#
_symmetry.space_group_name_H-M   'P 1'
#
loop_
_entity.id
_entity.type
_entity.pdbx_description
1 polymer ?
#
loop_
_entity_poly.entity_id
_entity_poly.type
_entity_poly.pdbx_seq_one_letter_code
_entity_poly.pdbx_strand_id
1 'polypeptide(L)'
;DVEPFDETADAMPDDYVVEKIGLDRYVRTVAASLVPAPRGSSAWLREQHMAWQLRLLRRRYKSVLFVCDIGHLVRVAQFYMGQCESVTQPVPSRDAFVAHLDEASLGRALRETPYLVHLYENARETGELADGWKFDKLEALRSLFLTAEQTYRKRYKEEITLTQWRALLQYTRNLALMHMHVCPESYEVVVGAKNIVDGDFGATVHEIAFSYPPQRDFSPFPILHLLPRDRGRLGDEDETLWLKPRPPRSPEHTVKVRFRRRATRRERKVWRELWDRSFHYGICSWPPEDKIQENFMRYVRKRALQVVSEDKKRVEEFTTSFCDGLDIRETMRNWHRRQIYVQYTPPPRGQVGPVVLIFADEPIERVDSWRETLYAEHQNESDISFYADPLGGHVVGPGICETHFRGILSVFPAKRIPDVWLNPTIDEYPWCSEKLLAAAIFYSDFRYVAYVAAKPPSAAMRQLASYNSREIIYLPISMFARLTLRKIRKFHILDGHHVRTYAADYIS
;
A
#
# COMPACT_ATOMS: atom_id res chain seq x y z
N ASP A 1 43.48 -1.48 16.59
CA ASP A 1 43.36 -0.52 15.47
C ASP A 1 43.41 -1.23 14.12
N VAL A 2 42.37 -1.05 13.31
CA VAL A 2 42.38 -1.45 11.90
C VAL A 2 43.21 -0.41 11.16
N GLU A 3 44.17 -0.84 10.33
CA GLU A 3 45.01 0.08 9.56
C GLU A 3 44.16 1.12 8.80
N PRO A 4 44.65 2.37 8.69
CA PRO A 4 43.96 3.40 7.92
C PRO A 4 43.85 2.98 6.46
N PHE A 5 42.66 2.49 6.10
CA PHE A 5 42.27 2.17 4.75
C PHE A 5 41.67 3.44 4.11
N ASP A 6 42.56 4.29 3.57
CA ASP A 6 42.20 5.53 2.88
C ASP A 6 42.02 5.27 1.37
N GLU A 7 40.93 4.59 1.02
CA GLU A 7 40.42 4.57 -0.36
C GLU A 7 39.18 5.48 -0.42
N THR A 8 38.99 6.19 -1.54
CA THR A 8 37.77 6.96 -1.81
C THR A 8 36.70 6.06 -2.37
N ALA A 9 35.44 6.27 -1.97
CA ALA A 9 34.33 5.60 -2.63
C ALA A 9 34.11 6.23 -4.01
N ASP A 10 34.41 5.46 -5.06
CA ASP A 10 34.14 5.87 -6.44
C ASP A 10 32.67 5.61 -6.77
N ALA A 11 31.99 6.63 -7.29
CA ALA A 11 30.63 6.50 -7.79
C ALA A 11 30.64 5.68 -9.09
N MET A 12 30.19 4.43 -9.02
CA MET A 12 30.06 3.57 -10.20
C MET A 12 28.65 3.70 -10.79
N PRO A 13 28.51 3.61 -12.12
CA PRO A 13 27.19 3.48 -12.71
C PRO A 13 26.54 2.16 -12.29
N ASP A 14 25.23 2.10 -12.47
CA ASP A 14 24.41 0.92 -12.21
C ASP A 14 24.89 -0.29 -13.04
N ASP A 15 25.04 -1.45 -12.39
CA ASP A 15 25.44 -2.70 -13.02
C ASP A 15 24.37 -3.24 -13.99
N TYR A 16 23.10 -2.85 -13.85
CA TYR A 16 22.05 -3.13 -14.84
C TYR A 16 22.43 -2.63 -16.24
N VAL A 17 23.24 -1.57 -16.34
CA VAL A 17 23.69 -1.03 -17.63
C VAL A 17 24.51 -2.05 -18.42
N VAL A 18 25.21 -2.98 -17.75
CA VAL A 18 25.97 -4.08 -18.38
C VAL A 18 25.06 -4.90 -19.30
N GLU A 19 23.79 -5.12 -18.92
CA GLU A 19 22.84 -5.87 -19.75
C GLU A 19 22.46 -5.16 -21.05
N LYS A 20 22.59 -3.83 -21.10
CA LYS A 20 22.21 -3.01 -22.26
C LYS A 20 23.37 -2.77 -23.22
N ILE A 21 24.56 -2.53 -22.68
CA ILE A 21 25.72 -2.11 -23.49
C ILE A 21 26.84 -3.15 -23.56
N GLY A 22 26.75 -4.22 -22.76
CA GLY A 22 27.75 -5.27 -22.64
C GLY A 22 28.91 -4.91 -21.70
N LEU A 23 29.53 -5.95 -21.13
CA LEU A 23 30.59 -5.82 -20.13
C LEU A 23 31.81 -5.04 -20.65
N ASP A 24 32.28 -5.32 -21.86
CA ASP A 24 33.47 -4.65 -22.42
C ASP A 24 33.26 -3.13 -22.54
N ARG A 25 32.11 -2.70 -23.08
CA ARG A 25 31.79 -1.27 -23.22
C ARG A 25 31.59 -0.60 -21.87
N TYR A 26 30.91 -1.27 -20.94
CA TYR A 26 30.76 -0.80 -19.57
C TYR A 26 32.13 -0.56 -18.93
N VAL A 27 33.00 -1.59 -18.95
CA VAL A 27 34.32 -1.52 -18.32
C VAL A 27 35.17 -0.41 -18.91
N ARG A 28 35.24 -0.30 -20.24
CA ARG A 28 36.01 0.76 -20.90
C ARG A 28 35.51 2.16 -20.56
N THR A 29 34.19 2.35 -20.51
CA THR A 29 33.57 3.65 -20.22
C THR A 29 33.84 4.06 -18.77
N VAL A 30 33.62 3.15 -17.82
CA VAL A 30 33.86 3.39 -16.40
C VAL A 30 35.34 3.64 -16.15
N ALA A 31 36.22 2.76 -16.63
CA ALA A 31 37.67 2.89 -16.47
C ALA A 31 38.22 4.21 -17.03
N ALA A 32 37.64 4.74 -18.11
CA ALA A 32 38.03 6.03 -18.68
C ALA A 32 37.53 7.24 -17.85
N SER A 33 36.46 7.06 -17.07
CA SER A 33 35.89 8.12 -16.22
C SER A 33 36.52 8.19 -14.82
N LEU A 34 37.16 7.12 -14.36
CA LEU A 34 37.75 7.06 -13.03
C LEU A 34 39.06 7.83 -12.96
N VAL A 35 39.23 8.59 -11.87
CA VAL A 35 40.46 9.33 -11.61
C VAL A 35 41.48 8.39 -10.97
N PRO A 36 42.67 8.19 -11.57
CA PRO A 36 43.68 7.36 -10.96
C PRO A 36 44.11 7.95 -9.60
N ALA A 37 44.11 7.14 -8.54
CA ALA A 37 44.76 7.44 -7.27
C ALA A 37 46.14 8.15 -7.40
N PRO A 38 46.46 9.15 -6.56
CA PRO A 38 47.75 9.84 -6.59
C PRO A 38 48.94 8.91 -6.37
N ARG A 39 50.09 9.23 -6.96
CA ARG A 39 51.35 8.52 -6.68
C ARG A 39 51.69 8.60 -5.20
N GLY A 40 52.19 7.49 -4.64
CA GLY A 40 52.54 7.40 -3.22
C GLY A 40 51.36 7.20 -2.27
N SER A 41 50.12 7.17 -2.77
CA SER A 41 48.95 6.81 -1.95
C SER A 41 48.96 5.32 -1.56
N SER A 42 48.18 4.97 -0.54
CA SER A 42 47.93 3.57 -0.12
C SER A 42 47.43 2.72 -1.29
N ALA A 43 46.47 3.24 -2.07
CA ALA A 43 45.95 2.60 -3.28
C ALA A 43 47.04 2.38 -4.34
N TRP A 44 47.92 3.36 -4.57
CA TRP A 44 49.03 3.24 -5.51
C TRP A 44 50.03 2.14 -5.12
N LEU A 45 50.41 2.08 -3.83
CA LEU A 45 51.26 1.02 -3.29
C LEU A 45 50.60 -0.35 -3.40
N ARG A 46 49.29 -0.42 -3.10
CA ARG A 46 48.49 -1.64 -3.22
C ARG A 46 48.44 -2.15 -4.65
N GLU A 47 48.19 -1.28 -5.62
CA GLU A 47 48.12 -1.63 -7.04
C GLU A 47 49.45 -2.16 -7.57
N GLN A 48 50.58 -1.59 -7.15
CA GLN A 48 51.90 -2.13 -7.46
C GLN A 48 52.12 -3.51 -6.85
N HIS A 49 51.74 -3.69 -5.59
CA HIS A 49 51.85 -4.97 -4.91
C HIS A 49 51.00 -6.04 -5.60
N MET A 50 49.75 -5.72 -5.97
CA MET A 50 48.88 -6.62 -6.74
C MET A 50 49.54 -7.03 -8.06
N ALA A 51 50.08 -6.09 -8.83
CA ALA A 51 50.78 -6.38 -10.08
C ALA A 51 52.03 -7.26 -9.88
N TRP A 52 52.82 -6.99 -8.83
CA TRP A 52 53.99 -7.80 -8.48
C TRP A 52 53.61 -9.24 -8.10
N GLN A 53 52.57 -9.42 -7.28
CA GLN A 53 52.03 -10.73 -6.92
C GLN A 53 51.55 -11.51 -8.15
N LEU A 54 50.84 -10.85 -9.07
CA LEU A 54 50.38 -11.47 -10.31
C LEU A 54 51.57 -11.98 -11.16
N ARG A 55 52.68 -11.24 -11.21
CA ARG A 55 53.91 -11.68 -11.89
C ARG A 55 54.55 -12.89 -11.23
N LEU A 56 54.55 -12.95 -9.90
CA LEU A 56 55.02 -14.13 -9.16
C LEU A 56 54.13 -15.35 -9.41
N LEU A 57 52.81 -15.18 -9.33
CA LEU A 57 51.85 -16.25 -9.58
C LEU A 57 51.97 -16.81 -11.00
N ARG A 58 52.19 -15.95 -12.00
CA ARG A 58 52.43 -16.38 -13.39
C ARG A 58 53.66 -17.28 -13.56
N ARG A 59 54.68 -17.15 -12.70
CA ARG A 59 55.84 -18.06 -12.72
C ARG A 59 55.49 -19.47 -12.25
N ARG A 60 54.44 -19.60 -11.43
CA ARG A 60 54.03 -20.87 -10.80
C ARG A 60 52.81 -21.51 -11.46
N TYR A 61 51.89 -20.71 -12.00
CA TYR A 61 50.60 -21.17 -12.50
C TYR A 61 50.41 -20.79 -13.98
N LYS A 62 49.84 -21.72 -14.77
CA LYS A 62 49.55 -21.51 -16.20
C LYS A 62 48.44 -20.49 -16.44
N SER A 63 47.45 -20.43 -15.54
CA SER A 63 46.30 -19.54 -15.60
C SER A 63 46.07 -18.90 -14.24
N VAL A 64 45.86 -17.59 -14.21
CA VAL A 64 45.60 -16.82 -12.99
C VAL A 64 44.31 -16.03 -13.22
N LEU A 65 43.30 -16.28 -12.39
CA LEU A 65 42.12 -15.43 -12.30
C LEU A 65 42.41 -14.31 -11.32
N PHE A 66 42.29 -13.07 -11.78
CA PHE A 66 42.44 -11.88 -10.95
C PHE A 66 41.09 -11.19 -10.80
N VAL A 67 40.61 -11.10 -9.56
CA VAL A 67 39.39 -10.39 -9.20
C VAL A 67 39.79 -9.09 -8.53
N CYS A 68 39.36 -7.96 -9.09
CA CYS A 68 39.66 -6.64 -8.57
C CYS A 68 38.51 -5.68 -8.81
N ASP A 69 38.47 -4.60 -8.02
CA ASP A 69 37.62 -3.46 -8.32
C ASP A 69 38.06 -2.78 -9.62
N ILE A 70 37.09 -2.31 -10.40
CA ILE A 70 37.35 -1.70 -11.71
C ILE A 70 38.23 -0.45 -11.61
N GLY A 71 38.21 0.28 -10.49
CA GLY A 71 39.09 1.42 -10.24
C GLY A 71 40.57 1.07 -10.21
N HIS A 72 40.91 -0.17 -9.84
CA HIS A 72 42.30 -0.64 -9.82
C HIS A 72 42.75 -1.26 -11.15
N LEU A 73 41.81 -1.69 -12.00
CA LEU A 73 42.09 -2.53 -13.16
C LEU A 73 43.15 -1.92 -14.09
N VAL A 74 42.98 -0.63 -14.45
CA VAL A 74 43.85 0.05 -15.41
C VAL A 74 45.29 0.14 -14.88
N ARG A 75 45.48 0.55 -13.63
CA ARG A 75 46.84 0.74 -13.10
C ARG A 75 47.53 -0.57 -12.77
N VAL A 76 46.80 -1.55 -12.25
CA VAL A 76 47.36 -2.90 -12.06
C VAL A 76 47.84 -3.45 -13.39
N ALA A 77 47.06 -3.29 -14.48
CA ALA A 77 47.50 -3.70 -15.81
C ALA A 77 48.76 -2.94 -16.27
N GLN A 78 48.85 -1.63 -16.05
CA GLN A 78 50.04 -0.83 -16.38
C GLN A 78 51.29 -1.32 -15.63
N PHE A 79 51.23 -1.52 -14.32
CA PHE A 79 52.35 -2.04 -13.53
C PHE A 79 52.69 -3.49 -13.91
N TYR A 80 51.67 -4.30 -14.19
CA TYR A 80 51.85 -5.67 -14.61
C TYR A 80 52.53 -5.80 -15.97
N MET A 81 52.34 -4.83 -16.88
CA MET A 81 53.06 -4.75 -18.16
C MET A 81 54.41 -4.02 -18.05
N GLY A 82 54.53 -3.04 -17.15
CA GLY A 82 55.68 -2.14 -17.02
C GLY A 82 56.66 -2.50 -15.90
N GLN A 83 57.05 -1.53 -15.07
CA GLN A 83 57.83 -1.78 -13.86
C GLN A 83 56.90 -1.86 -12.65
N CYS A 84 57.18 -2.78 -11.74
CA CYS A 84 56.50 -2.89 -10.45
C CYS A 84 57.54 -3.21 -9.39
N GLU A 85 57.46 -2.54 -8.25
CA GLU A 85 58.35 -2.78 -7.11
C GLU A 85 57.69 -3.70 -6.08
N SER A 86 58.52 -4.42 -5.33
CA SER A 86 58.03 -5.17 -4.17
C SER A 86 57.73 -4.16 -3.05
N VAL A 87 56.47 -4.14 -2.60
CA VAL A 87 56.05 -3.30 -1.48
C VAL A 87 55.99 -4.16 -0.22
N THR A 88 56.53 -3.65 0.89
CA THR A 88 56.48 -4.30 2.19
C THR A 88 55.02 -4.43 2.64
N GLN A 89 54.59 -5.65 2.99
CA GLN A 89 53.24 -5.87 3.50
C GLN A 89 53.13 -5.38 4.95
N PRO A 90 52.02 -4.72 5.31
CA PRO A 90 51.58 -4.73 6.68
C PRO A 90 51.12 -6.14 7.09
N VAL A 91 51.43 -6.55 8.31
CA VAL A 91 50.97 -7.82 8.88
C VAL A 91 49.50 -7.64 9.27
N PRO A 92 48.55 -8.41 8.71
CA PRO A 92 47.15 -8.27 9.09
C PRO A 92 46.98 -8.53 10.59
N SER A 93 46.16 -7.70 11.25
CA SER A 93 45.77 -7.96 12.64
C SER A 93 45.19 -9.36 12.76
N ARG A 94 45.63 -10.11 13.78
CA ARG A 94 45.19 -11.50 14.02
C ARG A 94 43.85 -11.58 14.74
N ASP A 95 43.33 -10.47 15.24
CA ASP A 95 42.10 -10.42 16.01
C ASP A 95 40.90 -10.26 15.07
N ALA A 96 40.33 -11.40 14.65
CA ALA A 96 39.08 -11.46 13.91
C ALA A 96 38.10 -12.37 14.66
N PHE A 97 36.82 -11.98 14.69
CA PHE A 97 35.75 -12.81 15.22
C PHE A 97 34.62 -12.93 14.20
N VAL A 98 33.80 -13.96 14.35
CA VAL A 98 32.64 -14.22 13.49
C VAL A 98 31.38 -13.88 14.28
N ALA A 99 30.48 -13.14 13.66
CA ALA A 99 29.19 -12.77 14.23
C ALA A 99 28.06 -13.09 13.25
N HIS A 100 26.88 -13.35 13.79
CA HIS A 100 25.67 -13.52 13.01
C HIS A 100 24.98 -12.18 12.80
N LEU A 101 24.87 -11.73 11.56
CA LEU A 101 24.22 -10.46 11.27
C LEU A 101 22.70 -10.60 11.43
N ASP A 102 22.07 -9.73 12.22
CA ASP A 102 20.61 -9.66 12.39
C ASP A 102 19.89 -9.33 11.07
N GLU A 103 18.73 -9.93 10.80
CA GLU A 103 18.00 -9.75 9.53
C GLU A 103 17.64 -8.28 9.28
N ALA A 104 17.21 -7.56 10.33
CA ALA A 104 16.89 -6.13 10.25
C ALA A 104 18.12 -5.25 9.95
N SER A 105 19.32 -5.82 10.00
CA SER A 105 20.59 -5.16 9.68
C SER A 105 21.06 -5.43 8.24
N LEU A 106 20.44 -6.37 7.51
CA LEU A 106 20.82 -6.73 6.14
C LEU A 106 20.80 -5.52 5.20
N GLY A 107 19.78 -4.68 5.28
CA GLY A 107 19.66 -3.48 4.46
C GLY A 107 20.77 -2.44 4.69
N ARG A 108 21.54 -2.55 5.78
CA ARG A 108 22.75 -1.73 6.03
C ARG A 108 24.03 -2.46 5.66
N ALA A 109 24.03 -3.78 5.67
CA ALA A 109 25.21 -4.57 5.36
C ALA A 109 25.40 -4.76 3.85
N LEU A 110 24.31 -5.05 3.15
CA LEU A 110 24.28 -5.31 1.72
C LEU A 110 24.16 -3.99 0.95
N ARG A 111 24.84 -3.90 -0.20
CA ARG A 111 24.66 -2.80 -1.16
C ARG A 111 23.40 -2.96 -2.00
N GLU A 112 22.96 -4.20 -2.19
CA GLU A 112 21.75 -4.54 -2.95
C GLU A 112 20.60 -4.90 -2.01
N THR A 113 19.37 -4.78 -2.51
CA THR A 113 18.15 -5.18 -1.82
C THR A 113 18.24 -6.65 -1.38
N PRO A 114 18.11 -6.99 -0.09
CA PRO A 114 18.29 -8.35 0.42
C PRO A 114 17.52 -9.43 -0.35
N TYR A 115 16.27 -9.13 -0.72
CA TYR A 115 15.45 -10.06 -1.51
C TYR A 115 15.99 -10.30 -2.92
N LEU A 116 16.57 -9.29 -3.57
CA LEU A 116 17.20 -9.44 -4.88
C LEU A 116 18.48 -10.28 -4.78
N VAL A 117 19.25 -10.12 -3.69
CA VAL A 117 20.39 -10.99 -3.40
C VAL A 117 19.94 -12.45 -3.25
N HIS A 118 18.82 -12.70 -2.56
CA HIS A 118 18.25 -14.04 -2.48
C HIS A 118 17.88 -14.61 -3.85
N LEU A 119 17.20 -13.83 -4.70
CA LEU A 119 16.85 -14.26 -6.05
C LEU A 119 18.09 -14.56 -6.90
N TYR A 120 19.14 -13.75 -6.78
CA TYR A 120 20.40 -13.96 -7.45
C TYR A 120 21.09 -15.26 -6.99
N GLU A 121 21.18 -15.49 -5.67
CA GLU A 121 21.79 -16.70 -5.12
C GLU A 121 21.02 -17.96 -5.51
N ASN A 122 19.69 -17.90 -5.55
CA ASN A 122 18.88 -19.00 -6.06
C ASN A 122 19.20 -19.28 -7.54
N ALA A 123 19.21 -18.26 -8.39
CA ALA A 123 19.54 -18.41 -9.82
C ALA A 123 20.96 -18.96 -10.03
N ARG A 124 21.90 -18.59 -9.15
CA ARG A 124 23.26 -19.10 -9.14
C ARG A 124 23.29 -20.59 -8.78
N GLU A 125 22.54 -21.01 -7.78
CA GLU A 125 22.48 -22.39 -7.32
C GLU A 125 21.76 -23.32 -8.32
N THR A 126 20.70 -22.83 -8.96
CA THR A 126 19.94 -23.59 -9.98
C THR A 126 20.64 -23.68 -11.33
N GLY A 127 21.74 -22.95 -11.51
CA GLY A 127 22.52 -22.94 -12.75
C GLY A 127 21.94 -22.06 -13.85
N GLU A 128 20.91 -21.27 -13.56
CA GLU A 128 20.29 -20.32 -14.51
C GLU A 128 21.29 -19.25 -15.01
N LEU A 129 22.35 -19.00 -14.23
CA LEU A 129 23.41 -18.05 -14.59
C LEU A 129 24.56 -18.67 -15.43
N ALA A 130 24.52 -19.98 -15.72
CA ALA A 130 25.62 -20.69 -16.37
C ALA A 130 25.79 -20.30 -17.86
N ASP A 131 24.70 -19.98 -18.56
CA ASP A 131 24.70 -19.59 -19.96
C ASP A 131 24.58 -18.06 -20.09
N GLY A 132 25.72 -17.37 -20.03
CA GLY A 132 25.81 -15.95 -20.41
C GLY A 132 25.69 -14.91 -19.29
N TRP A 133 25.75 -15.31 -18.01
CA TRP A 133 25.93 -14.40 -16.86
C TRP A 133 24.92 -13.24 -16.84
N LYS A 134 23.62 -13.54 -16.94
CA LYS A 134 22.56 -12.53 -16.97
C LYS A 134 21.56 -12.72 -15.84
N PHE A 135 21.45 -11.70 -14.99
CA PHE A 135 20.44 -11.62 -13.94
C PHE A 135 19.63 -10.34 -14.13
N ASP A 136 18.45 -10.46 -14.74
CA ASP A 136 17.60 -9.31 -15.06
C ASP A 136 17.00 -8.71 -13.78
N LYS A 137 17.63 -7.64 -13.29
CA LYS A 137 17.20 -6.94 -12.08
C LYS A 137 15.79 -6.37 -12.19
N LEU A 138 15.34 -5.96 -13.38
CA LEU A 138 13.98 -5.44 -13.54
C LEU A 138 12.95 -6.56 -13.40
N GLU A 139 13.25 -7.76 -13.91
CA GLU A 139 12.38 -8.93 -13.70
C GLU A 139 12.41 -9.39 -12.24
N ALA A 140 13.56 -9.30 -11.55
CA ALA A 140 13.65 -9.54 -10.11
C ALA A 140 12.84 -8.53 -9.27
N LEU A 141 12.87 -7.25 -9.64
CA LEU A 141 12.02 -6.22 -9.02
C LEU A 141 10.53 -6.48 -9.29
N ARG A 142 10.19 -6.91 -10.51
CA ARG A 142 8.82 -7.30 -10.85
C ARG A 142 8.35 -8.50 -10.01
N SER A 143 9.18 -9.53 -9.84
CA SER A 143 8.85 -10.69 -9.03
C SER A 143 8.66 -10.33 -7.55
N LEU A 144 9.46 -9.39 -7.03
CA LEU A 144 9.27 -8.78 -5.72
C LEU A 144 7.89 -8.13 -5.60
N PHE A 145 7.50 -7.25 -6.54
CA PHE A 145 6.19 -6.60 -6.49
C PHE A 145 5.03 -7.60 -6.61
N LEU A 146 5.16 -8.63 -7.46
CA LEU A 146 4.13 -9.66 -7.60
C LEU A 146 3.98 -10.50 -6.32
N THR A 147 5.09 -10.84 -5.67
CA THR A 147 5.08 -11.52 -4.36
C THR A 147 4.43 -10.63 -3.29
N ALA A 148 4.70 -9.33 -3.33
CA ALA A 148 4.05 -8.37 -2.45
C ALA A 148 2.55 -8.25 -2.71
N GLU A 149 2.10 -8.23 -3.97
CA GLU A 149 0.68 -8.17 -4.33
C GLU A 149 -0.06 -9.42 -3.85
N GLN A 150 0.52 -10.61 -4.02
CA GLN A 150 -0.07 -11.85 -3.52
C GLN A 150 -0.23 -11.83 -2.00
N THR A 151 0.80 -11.35 -1.28
CA THR A 151 0.79 -11.23 0.18
C THR A 151 -0.24 -10.19 0.63
N TYR A 152 -0.28 -9.04 -0.04
CA TYR A 152 -1.22 -7.96 0.20
C TYR A 152 -2.67 -8.40 -0.01
N ARG A 153 -2.98 -9.08 -1.13
CA ARG A 153 -4.31 -9.64 -1.40
C ARG A 153 -4.75 -10.67 -0.36
N LYS A 154 -3.84 -11.56 0.06
CA LYS A 154 -4.15 -12.55 1.10
C LYS A 154 -4.46 -11.88 2.44
N ARG A 155 -3.66 -10.88 2.82
CA ARG A 155 -3.66 -10.22 4.12
C ARG A 155 -4.77 -9.19 4.27
N TYR A 156 -5.00 -8.37 3.24
CA TYR A 156 -5.92 -7.22 3.28
C TYR A 156 -7.20 -7.44 2.46
N LYS A 157 -7.29 -8.53 1.68
CA LYS A 157 -8.40 -8.80 0.76
C LYS A 157 -8.61 -7.69 -0.27
N GLU A 158 -7.53 -6.99 -0.60
CA GLU A 158 -7.50 -5.91 -1.57
C GLU A 158 -6.75 -6.34 -2.84
N GLU A 159 -7.11 -5.74 -3.98
CA GLU A 159 -6.47 -6.01 -5.26
C GLU A 159 -5.92 -4.71 -5.85
N ILE A 160 -4.77 -4.79 -6.49
CA ILE A 160 -4.14 -3.67 -7.17
C ILE A 160 -4.68 -3.62 -8.60
N THR A 161 -5.24 -2.48 -8.97
CA THR A 161 -5.77 -2.31 -10.33
C THR A 161 -4.66 -2.18 -11.36
N LEU A 162 -4.93 -2.51 -12.63
CA LEU A 162 -3.99 -2.29 -13.74
C LEU A 162 -3.52 -0.83 -13.85
N THR A 163 -4.39 0.12 -13.52
CA THR A 163 -4.04 1.56 -13.50
C THR A 163 -3.05 1.88 -12.40
N GLN A 164 -3.25 1.33 -11.18
CA GLN A 164 -2.28 1.47 -10.08
C GLN A 164 -0.95 0.80 -10.43
N TRP A 165 -0.96 -0.38 -11.05
CA TRP A 165 0.26 -1.04 -11.51
C TRP A 165 1.06 -0.20 -12.51
N ARG A 166 0.39 0.36 -13.52
CA ARG A 166 1.05 1.26 -14.49
C ARG A 166 1.62 2.50 -13.80
N ALA A 167 0.84 3.12 -12.92
CA ALA A 167 1.28 4.29 -12.17
C ALA A 167 2.46 3.96 -11.24
N LEU A 168 2.46 2.78 -10.61
CA LEU A 168 3.52 2.31 -9.73
C LEU A 168 4.83 2.17 -10.49
N LEU A 169 4.83 1.40 -11.58
CA LEU A 169 6.02 1.19 -12.39
C LEU A 169 6.56 2.51 -12.97
N GLN A 170 5.66 3.38 -13.46
CA GLN A 170 6.03 4.69 -13.98
C GLN A 170 6.64 5.60 -12.92
N TYR A 171 6.03 5.65 -11.73
CA TYR A 171 6.50 6.48 -10.62
C TYR A 171 7.84 5.99 -10.09
N THR A 172 7.99 4.69 -9.83
CA THR A 172 9.23 4.07 -9.36
C THR A 172 10.38 4.31 -10.34
N ARG A 173 10.14 4.14 -11.65
CA ARG A 173 11.11 4.46 -12.70
C ARG A 173 11.49 5.95 -12.72
N ASN A 174 10.51 6.84 -12.62
CA ASN A 174 10.78 8.28 -12.62
C ASN A 174 11.59 8.70 -11.39
N LEU A 175 11.30 8.12 -10.23
CA LEU A 175 12.02 8.39 -8.99
C LEU A 175 13.48 7.94 -9.08
N ALA A 176 13.73 6.75 -9.63
CA ALA A 176 15.09 6.26 -9.90
C ALA A 176 15.87 7.24 -10.80
N LEU A 177 15.25 7.68 -11.90
CA LEU A 177 15.89 8.63 -12.83
C LEU A 177 16.15 10.00 -12.21
N MET A 178 15.27 10.49 -11.32
CA MET A 178 15.50 11.74 -10.59
C MET A 178 16.71 11.65 -9.65
N HIS A 179 16.99 10.46 -9.14
CA HIS A 179 18.16 10.17 -8.31
C HIS A 179 19.37 9.71 -9.12
N MET A 180 19.35 9.85 -10.46
CA MET A 180 20.43 9.46 -11.37
C MET A 180 20.73 7.94 -11.38
N HIS A 181 19.76 7.12 -10.98
CA HIS A 181 19.81 5.65 -11.14
C HIS A 181 19.07 5.20 -12.40
N VAL A 182 19.55 4.12 -13.01
CA VAL A 182 18.90 3.50 -14.19
C VAL A 182 17.88 2.47 -13.73
N CYS A 183 18.26 1.62 -12.77
CA CYS A 183 17.42 0.66 -12.08
C CYS A 183 16.96 1.25 -10.72
N PRO A 184 15.69 1.06 -10.32
CA PRO A 184 15.23 1.46 -9.00
C PRO A 184 15.92 0.67 -7.88
N GLU A 185 16.30 1.34 -6.79
CA GLU A 185 16.80 0.70 -5.58
C GLU A 185 15.69 0.50 -4.54
N SER A 186 16.07 -0.03 -3.37
CA SER A 186 15.12 -0.33 -2.28
C SER A 186 14.26 0.87 -1.87
N TYR A 187 14.80 2.09 -1.93
CA TYR A 187 14.07 3.32 -1.60
C TYR A 187 12.94 3.58 -2.60
N GLU A 188 13.25 3.63 -3.89
CA GLU A 188 12.29 3.92 -4.97
C GLU A 188 11.17 2.89 -4.98
N VAL A 189 11.52 1.62 -4.82
CA VAL A 189 10.61 0.47 -4.81
C VAL A 189 9.60 0.60 -3.68
N VAL A 190 10.07 0.85 -2.46
CA VAL A 190 9.22 0.97 -1.27
C VAL A 190 8.38 2.25 -1.30
N VAL A 191 8.97 3.39 -1.66
CA VAL A 191 8.27 4.68 -1.70
C VAL A 191 7.24 4.72 -2.83
N GLY A 192 7.54 4.15 -3.99
CA GLY A 192 6.59 4.02 -5.08
C GLY A 192 5.37 3.19 -4.68
N ALA A 193 5.60 2.03 -4.06
CA ALA A 193 4.52 1.19 -3.55
C ALA A 193 3.64 1.93 -2.54
N LYS A 194 4.28 2.63 -1.59
CA LYS A 194 3.60 3.38 -0.54
C LYS A 194 2.73 4.52 -1.07
N ASN A 195 3.24 5.28 -2.03
CA ASN A 195 2.59 6.51 -2.50
C ASN A 195 1.52 6.27 -3.57
N ILE A 196 1.67 5.22 -4.39
CA ILE A 196 0.75 4.95 -5.49
C ILE A 196 -0.40 4.01 -5.10
N VAL A 197 -0.11 3.01 -4.27
CA VAL A 197 -1.12 2.06 -3.81
C VAL A 197 -1.67 2.53 -2.47
N ASP A 198 -0.94 2.28 -1.39
CA ASP A 198 -1.21 2.77 -0.04
C ASP A 198 -0.06 2.39 0.92
N GLY A 199 -0.19 2.82 2.19
CA GLY A 199 0.79 2.51 3.24
C GLY A 199 0.92 1.02 3.57
N ASP A 200 -0.11 0.22 3.37
CA ASP A 200 -0.13 -1.21 3.68
C ASP A 200 0.60 -2.03 2.61
N PHE A 201 0.40 -1.69 1.35
CA PHE A 201 1.16 -2.26 0.24
C PHE A 201 2.63 -1.84 0.34
N GLY A 202 2.91 -0.55 0.59
CA GLY A 202 4.28 -0.07 0.81
C GLY A 202 5.00 -0.81 1.94
N ALA A 203 4.32 -1.07 3.07
CA ALA A 203 4.88 -1.85 4.17
C ALA A 203 5.08 -3.33 3.81
N THR A 204 4.22 -3.91 2.96
CA THR A 204 4.35 -5.29 2.48
C THR A 204 5.54 -5.43 1.52
N VAL A 205 5.72 -4.46 0.62
CA VAL A 205 6.89 -4.37 -0.26
C VAL A 205 8.17 -4.21 0.56
N HIS A 206 8.18 -3.36 1.59
CA HIS A 206 9.32 -3.20 2.49
C HIS A 206 9.65 -4.49 3.24
N GLU A 207 8.65 -5.17 3.80
CA GLU A 207 8.83 -6.47 4.49
C GLU A 207 9.52 -7.49 3.59
N ILE A 208 9.08 -7.61 2.33
CA ILE A 208 9.67 -8.56 1.38
C ILE A 208 11.05 -8.09 0.92
N ALA A 209 11.21 -6.83 0.53
CA ALA A 209 12.46 -6.30 -0.01
C ALA A 209 13.64 -6.49 0.95
N PHE A 210 13.40 -6.30 2.26
CA PHE A 210 14.42 -6.44 3.30
C PHE A 210 14.49 -7.84 3.93
N SER A 211 13.72 -8.81 3.42
CA SER A 211 13.80 -10.21 3.87
C SER A 211 14.92 -10.97 3.14
N TYR A 212 15.52 -11.96 3.83
CA TYR A 212 16.43 -12.92 3.22
C TYR A 212 16.05 -14.34 3.66
N PRO A 213 15.16 -15.03 2.92
CA PRO A 213 14.58 -16.31 3.32
C PRO A 213 15.56 -17.41 3.76
N PRO A 214 16.80 -17.51 3.22
CA PRO A 214 17.76 -18.51 3.68
C PRO A 214 18.34 -18.25 5.08
N GLN A 215 18.16 -17.05 5.66
CA GLN A 215 18.67 -16.73 6.98
C GLN A 215 17.94 -17.55 8.06
N ARG A 216 18.72 -18.13 8.98
CA ARG A 216 18.20 -18.94 10.09
C ARG A 216 18.05 -18.08 11.34
N ASP A 217 16.99 -18.31 12.10
CA ASP A 217 16.76 -17.67 13.40
C ASP A 217 17.81 -18.05 14.45
N PHE A 218 18.39 -19.26 14.34
CA PHE A 218 19.41 -19.75 15.25
C PHE A 218 20.81 -19.64 14.65
N SER A 219 21.74 -19.09 15.44
CA SER A 219 23.16 -19.04 15.11
C SER A 219 24.03 -19.35 16.33
N PRO A 220 25.12 -20.13 16.17
CA PRO A 220 26.09 -20.36 17.24
C PRO A 220 27.00 -19.14 17.52
N PHE A 221 26.89 -18.09 16.71
CA PHE A 221 27.70 -16.87 16.82
C PHE A 221 26.89 -15.76 17.48
N PRO A 222 27.56 -14.82 18.19
CA PRO A 222 26.89 -13.66 18.76
C PRO A 222 26.19 -12.84 17.66
N ILE A 223 25.00 -12.33 17.97
CA ILE A 223 24.21 -11.55 17.01
C ILE A 223 24.79 -10.14 16.90
N LEU A 224 25.06 -9.68 15.69
CA LEU A 224 25.49 -8.31 15.39
C LEU A 224 24.30 -7.53 14.85
N HIS A 225 23.94 -6.46 15.54
CA HIS A 225 22.98 -5.47 15.04
C HIS A 225 23.72 -4.25 14.50
N LEU A 226 23.41 -3.86 13.26
CA LEU A 226 23.93 -2.63 12.66
C LEU A 226 22.94 -1.48 12.91
N LEU A 227 23.43 -0.45 13.59
CA LEU A 227 22.70 0.74 13.97
C LEU A 227 23.07 1.93 13.06
N PRO A 228 22.22 2.97 12.99
CA PRO A 228 22.55 4.18 12.24
C PRO A 228 23.80 4.89 12.76
N ARG A 229 24.49 5.59 11.84
CA ARG A 229 25.74 6.34 12.08
C ARG A 229 26.90 5.45 12.51
N ASP A 230 27.13 4.37 11.77
CA ASP A 230 28.32 3.53 11.96
C ASP A 230 28.46 2.98 13.39
N ARG A 231 27.32 2.62 13.99
CA ARG A 231 27.25 1.99 15.31
C ARG A 231 26.81 0.54 15.19
N GLY A 232 27.22 -0.29 16.12
CA GLY A 232 26.79 -1.68 16.23
C GLY A 232 26.55 -2.10 17.66
N ARG A 233 25.83 -3.20 17.84
CA ARG A 233 25.66 -3.88 19.12
C ARG A 233 25.91 -5.37 18.92
N LEU A 234 26.66 -5.99 19.82
CA LEU A 234 27.05 -7.39 19.73
C LEU A 234 26.43 -8.19 20.89
N GLY A 235 25.76 -9.29 20.56
CA GLY A 235 25.03 -10.10 21.53
C GLY A 235 23.89 -9.35 22.22
N ASP A 236 23.59 -9.77 23.45
CA ASP A 236 22.59 -9.15 24.33
C ASP A 236 23.17 -8.01 25.18
N GLU A 237 24.44 -7.66 24.97
CA GLU A 237 25.10 -6.56 25.69
C GLU A 237 24.55 -5.21 25.23
N ASP A 238 24.32 -4.29 26.15
CA ASP A 238 23.85 -2.92 25.84
C ASP A 238 24.99 -1.99 25.34
N GLU A 239 26.22 -2.49 25.23
CA GLU A 239 27.35 -1.71 24.76
C GLU A 239 27.27 -1.47 23.24
N THR A 240 27.38 -0.19 22.84
CA THR A 240 27.43 0.18 21.43
C THR A 240 28.86 0.38 20.97
N LEU A 241 29.24 -0.32 19.91
CA LEU A 241 30.55 -0.25 19.27
C LEU A 241 30.51 0.72 18.09
N TRP A 242 31.61 1.42 17.85
CA TRP A 242 31.83 2.15 16.60
C TRP A 242 32.36 1.18 15.54
N LEU A 243 31.67 1.11 14.41
CA LEU A 243 32.01 0.23 13.30
C LEU A 243 32.53 1.07 12.14
N LYS A 244 33.76 0.83 11.71
CA LYS A 244 34.27 1.41 10.45
C LYS A 244 34.19 0.33 9.36
N PRO A 245 33.32 0.48 8.34
CA PRO A 245 33.35 -0.40 7.19
C PRO A 245 34.76 -0.41 6.59
N ARG A 246 35.28 -1.60 6.28
CA ARG A 246 36.60 -1.72 5.66
C ARG A 246 36.64 -1.06 4.28
N PRO A 247 35.73 -1.35 3.33
CA PRO A 247 35.64 -0.56 2.11
C PRO A 247 34.96 0.78 2.39
N PRO A 248 35.44 1.88 1.80
CA PRO A 248 34.72 3.15 1.83
C PRO A 248 33.34 2.98 1.20
N ARG A 249 32.36 3.67 1.77
CA ARG A 249 31.01 3.74 1.23
C ARG A 249 30.75 5.15 0.73
N SER A 250 29.99 5.26 -0.35
CA SER A 250 29.44 6.55 -0.76
C SER A 250 28.63 7.14 0.41
N PRO A 251 28.55 8.47 0.54
CA PRO A 251 27.73 9.08 1.58
C PRO A 251 26.28 8.59 1.48
N GLU A 252 25.84 7.81 2.46
CA GLU A 252 24.47 7.29 2.53
C GLU A 252 23.61 8.22 3.39
N HIS A 253 22.40 8.53 2.91
CA HIS A 253 21.41 9.24 3.70
C HIS A 253 20.43 8.24 4.33
N THR A 254 20.38 8.21 5.67
CA THR A 254 19.33 7.43 6.35
C THR A 254 17.98 8.09 6.13
N VAL A 255 17.13 7.47 5.32
CA VAL A 255 15.76 7.94 5.10
C VAL A 255 14.80 7.22 6.05
N LYS A 256 13.98 7.99 6.76
CA LYS A 256 12.94 7.45 7.65
C LYS A 256 11.64 7.27 6.88
N VAL A 257 11.37 6.06 6.40
CA VAL A 257 10.06 5.71 5.85
C VAL A 257 9.14 5.28 7.00
N ARG A 258 8.14 6.11 7.31
CA ARG A 258 7.17 5.82 8.37
C ARG A 258 6.07 4.91 7.87
N PHE A 259 5.97 3.71 8.42
CA PHE A 259 4.80 2.85 8.29
C PHE A 259 3.97 2.90 9.56
N ARG A 260 2.68 2.59 9.46
CA ARG A 260 1.88 2.34 10.65
C ARG A 260 2.43 1.10 11.36
N ARG A 261 2.51 1.17 12.68
CA ARG A 261 2.95 0.03 13.48
C ARG A 261 1.95 -1.10 13.30
N ARG A 262 2.43 -2.26 12.88
CA ARG A 262 1.60 -3.46 12.80
C ARG A 262 1.64 -4.18 14.14
N ALA A 263 0.46 -4.60 14.59
CA ALA A 263 0.33 -5.45 15.76
C ALA A 263 1.08 -6.78 15.54
N THR A 264 1.91 -7.14 16.51
CA THR A 264 2.57 -8.45 16.54
C THR A 264 1.54 -9.57 16.69
N ARG A 265 1.92 -10.80 16.32
CA ARG A 265 1.05 -11.98 16.52
C ARG A 265 0.63 -12.15 17.98
N ARG A 266 1.52 -11.82 18.91
CA ARG A 266 1.27 -11.85 20.35
C ARG A 266 0.22 -10.81 20.76
N GLU A 267 0.35 -9.57 20.31
CA GLU A 267 -0.63 -8.51 20.58
C GLU A 267 -2.01 -8.85 20.05
N ARG A 268 -2.10 -9.30 18.79
CA ARG A 268 -3.39 -9.71 18.20
C ARG A 268 -4.08 -10.81 19.01
N LYS A 269 -3.31 -11.76 19.53
CA LYS A 269 -3.83 -12.83 20.40
C LYS A 269 -4.38 -12.26 21.70
N VAL A 270 -3.62 -11.39 22.36
CA VAL A 270 -4.04 -10.71 23.60
C VAL A 270 -5.31 -9.89 23.37
N TRP A 271 -5.38 -9.10 22.29
CA TRP A 271 -6.55 -8.28 22.01
C TRP A 271 -7.79 -9.12 21.73
N ARG A 272 -7.64 -10.24 21.01
CA ARG A 272 -8.75 -11.19 20.82
C ARG A 272 -9.22 -11.78 22.14
N GLU A 273 -8.30 -12.24 22.99
CA GLU A 273 -8.66 -12.77 24.31
C GLU A 273 -9.36 -11.73 25.20
N LEU A 274 -8.95 -10.46 25.13
CA LEU A 274 -9.61 -9.36 25.83
C LEU A 274 -10.99 -9.07 25.26
N TRP A 275 -11.13 -9.08 23.94
CA TRP A 275 -12.41 -8.90 23.24
C TRP A 275 -13.40 -10.00 23.66
N ASP A 276 -13.00 -11.27 23.58
CA ASP A 276 -13.85 -12.43 23.90
C ASP A 276 -14.28 -12.47 25.37
N ARG A 277 -13.52 -11.84 26.27
CA ARG A 277 -13.84 -11.73 27.70
C ARG A 277 -14.70 -10.51 28.04
N SER A 278 -14.86 -9.58 27.10
CA SER A 278 -15.68 -8.41 27.32
C SER A 278 -17.16 -8.77 27.27
N PHE A 279 -17.95 -8.06 28.07
CA PHE A 279 -19.40 -8.18 28.05
C PHE A 279 -20.04 -7.32 26.96
N HIS A 280 -19.27 -6.53 26.22
CA HIS A 280 -19.75 -5.66 25.14
C HIS A 280 -20.88 -4.71 25.57
N TYR A 281 -20.87 -4.28 26.84
CA TYR A 281 -21.84 -3.30 27.34
C TYR A 281 -21.55 -1.92 26.77
N GLY A 282 -22.49 -1.40 25.98
CA GLY A 282 -22.41 -0.05 25.43
C GLY A 282 -21.44 0.07 24.27
N ILE A 283 -21.42 -0.92 23.37
CA ILE A 283 -20.70 -0.81 22.10
C ILE A 283 -21.09 0.50 21.37
N CYS A 284 -20.11 1.14 20.76
CA CYS A 284 -20.32 2.39 20.04
C CYS A 284 -19.50 2.45 18.77
N SER A 285 -19.91 3.32 17.86
CA SER A 285 -19.20 3.59 16.62
C SER A 285 -18.00 4.53 16.84
N TRP A 286 -17.13 4.57 15.83
CA TRP A 286 -16.01 5.49 15.77
C TRP A 286 -16.42 6.81 15.07
N PRO A 287 -16.48 7.97 15.79
CA PRO A 287 -17.09 9.19 15.27
C PRO A 287 -16.52 9.75 13.95
N PRO A 288 -15.20 9.65 13.67
CA PRO A 288 -14.67 10.04 12.36
C PRO A 288 -15.27 9.26 11.19
N GLU A 289 -15.55 7.96 11.36
CA GLU A 289 -16.19 7.13 10.35
C GLU A 289 -17.67 7.48 10.20
N ASP A 290 -18.37 7.74 11.31
CA ASP A 290 -19.77 8.20 11.30
C ASP A 290 -19.93 9.48 10.48
N LYS A 291 -18.99 10.42 10.63
CA LYS A 291 -18.98 11.65 9.82
C LYS A 291 -18.80 11.38 8.32
N ILE A 292 -17.95 10.41 7.97
CA ILE A 292 -17.74 10.02 6.57
C ILE A 292 -19.01 9.36 6.02
N GLN A 293 -19.63 8.48 6.80
CA GLN A 293 -20.90 7.82 6.48
C GLN A 293 -22.02 8.85 6.27
N GLU A 294 -22.21 9.79 7.20
CA GLU A 294 -23.25 10.83 7.09
C GLU A 294 -23.05 11.75 5.89
N ASN A 295 -21.80 12.12 5.59
CA ASN A 295 -21.50 12.88 4.38
C ASN A 295 -21.86 12.11 3.11
N PHE A 296 -21.63 10.79 3.09
CA PHE A 296 -22.04 9.94 1.98
C PHE A 296 -23.56 9.82 1.88
N MET A 297 -24.27 9.59 2.99
CA MET A 297 -25.75 9.53 2.98
C MET A 297 -26.36 10.86 2.51
N ARG A 298 -25.79 12.00 2.92
CA ARG A 298 -26.17 13.33 2.41
C ARG A 298 -25.94 13.46 0.90
N TYR A 299 -24.81 12.95 0.40
CA TYR A 299 -24.53 12.93 -1.03
C TYR A 299 -25.52 12.05 -1.80
N VAL A 300 -25.87 10.88 -1.28
CA VAL A 300 -26.89 9.99 -1.86
C VAL A 300 -28.25 10.68 -1.93
N ARG A 301 -28.70 11.33 -0.84
CA ARG A 301 -29.95 12.11 -0.83
C ARG A 301 -29.96 13.18 -1.94
N LYS A 302 -28.85 13.92 -2.11
CA LYS A 302 -28.71 14.92 -3.17
C LYS A 302 -28.78 14.29 -4.57
N ARG A 303 -28.09 13.16 -4.79
CA ARG A 303 -28.09 12.48 -6.10
C ARG A 303 -29.46 11.88 -6.42
N ALA A 304 -30.13 11.25 -5.45
CA ALA A 304 -31.49 10.74 -5.60
C ALA A 304 -32.45 11.85 -6.03
N LEU A 305 -32.36 13.00 -5.38
CA LEU A 305 -33.20 14.15 -5.71
C LEU A 305 -32.96 14.68 -7.15
N GLN A 306 -31.71 14.64 -7.64
CA GLN A 306 -31.39 15.00 -9.02
C GLN A 306 -32.04 14.05 -10.04
N VAL A 307 -32.04 12.74 -9.77
CA VAL A 307 -32.66 11.74 -10.65
C VAL A 307 -34.16 12.02 -10.82
N VAL A 308 -34.86 12.40 -9.75
CA VAL A 308 -36.28 12.79 -9.82
C VAL A 308 -36.52 14.01 -10.73
N SER A 309 -35.57 14.94 -10.78
CA SER A 309 -35.67 16.10 -11.68
C SER A 309 -35.30 15.78 -13.13
N GLU A 310 -34.40 14.82 -13.38
CA GLU A 310 -33.98 14.42 -14.74
C GLU A 310 -35.17 13.95 -15.58
N ASP A 311 -36.15 13.25 -14.99
CA ASP A 311 -37.39 12.82 -15.67
C ASP A 311 -38.33 13.98 -16.04
N LYS A 312 -38.13 15.17 -15.46
CA LYS A 312 -38.93 16.38 -15.72
C LYS A 312 -38.25 17.33 -16.70
N LYS A 313 -37.16 16.89 -17.32
CA LYS A 313 -36.43 17.66 -18.32
C LYS A 313 -37.35 18.01 -19.49
N ARG A 314 -37.40 19.30 -19.81
CA ARG A 314 -38.16 19.84 -20.94
C ARG A 314 -37.25 20.63 -21.85
N VAL A 315 -37.69 20.79 -23.08
CA VAL A 315 -37.00 21.59 -24.10
C VAL A 315 -37.77 22.89 -24.25
N GLU A 316 -37.08 24.02 -24.15
CA GLU A 316 -37.63 25.36 -24.27
C GLU A 316 -36.88 26.15 -25.35
N GLU A 317 -37.55 27.13 -25.96
CA GLU A 317 -36.88 28.05 -26.89
C GLU A 317 -35.91 28.95 -26.10
N PHE A 318 -34.71 29.10 -26.63
CA PHE A 318 -33.68 29.97 -26.05
C PHE A 318 -34.17 31.41 -26.08
N THR A 319 -34.18 32.03 -24.90
CA THR A 319 -34.52 33.45 -24.74
C THR A 319 -33.34 34.21 -24.15
N THR A 320 -33.01 33.96 -22.89
CA THR A 320 -31.99 34.74 -22.16
C THR A 320 -30.89 33.90 -21.50
N SER A 321 -31.10 32.61 -21.29
CA SER A 321 -30.16 31.71 -20.60
C SER A 321 -30.03 30.39 -21.33
N PHE A 322 -28.85 29.78 -21.26
CA PHE A 322 -28.60 28.43 -21.77
C PHE A 322 -29.20 27.32 -20.89
N CYS A 323 -29.78 27.66 -19.74
CA CYS A 323 -30.35 26.71 -18.79
C CYS A 323 -29.33 25.59 -18.47
N ASP A 324 -29.65 24.33 -18.77
CA ASP A 324 -28.76 23.17 -18.56
C ASP A 324 -27.95 22.79 -19.80
N GLY A 325 -28.12 23.51 -20.91
CA GLY A 325 -27.37 23.30 -22.16
C GLY A 325 -28.24 23.36 -23.41
N LEU A 326 -27.58 23.39 -24.57
CA LEU A 326 -28.21 23.39 -25.89
C LEU A 326 -28.82 22.03 -26.23
N ASP A 327 -30.07 22.02 -26.69
CA ASP A 327 -30.66 20.84 -27.33
C ASP A 327 -30.35 20.85 -28.82
N ILE A 328 -29.25 20.21 -29.21
CA ILE A 328 -28.79 20.17 -30.60
C ILE A 328 -29.84 19.54 -31.51
N ARG A 329 -30.55 18.50 -31.05
CA ARG A 329 -31.51 17.77 -31.89
C ARG A 329 -32.73 18.63 -32.19
N GLU A 330 -33.32 19.24 -31.17
CA GLU A 330 -34.50 20.08 -31.35
C GLU A 330 -34.15 21.39 -32.08
N THR A 331 -32.95 21.93 -31.83
CA THR A 331 -32.42 23.08 -32.59
C THR A 331 -32.25 22.76 -34.06
N MET A 332 -31.68 21.60 -34.41
CA MET A 332 -31.54 21.18 -35.82
C MET A 332 -32.89 20.91 -36.48
N ARG A 333 -33.86 20.35 -35.75
CA ARG A 333 -35.22 20.11 -36.26
C ARG A 333 -35.94 21.41 -36.64
N ASN A 334 -35.72 22.46 -35.86
CA ASN A 334 -36.32 23.78 -36.05
C ASN A 334 -35.35 24.77 -36.71
N TRP A 335 -34.28 24.30 -37.36
CA TRP A 335 -33.25 25.16 -37.95
C TRP A 335 -33.81 26.14 -38.99
N HIS A 336 -34.82 25.72 -39.74
CA HIS A 336 -35.54 26.56 -40.71
C HIS A 336 -36.20 27.80 -40.09
N ARG A 337 -36.54 27.75 -38.79
CA ARG A 337 -37.13 28.87 -38.04
C ARG A 337 -36.08 29.80 -37.43
N ARG A 338 -34.79 29.45 -37.51
CA ARG A 338 -33.67 30.15 -36.85
C ARG A 338 -33.85 30.28 -35.33
N GLN A 339 -34.54 29.32 -34.72
CA GLN A 339 -34.78 29.26 -33.29
C GLN A 339 -33.79 28.26 -32.66
N ILE A 340 -33.21 28.65 -31.53
CA ILE A 340 -32.32 27.81 -30.74
C ILE A 340 -33.12 27.22 -29.59
N TYR A 341 -32.89 25.95 -29.26
CA TYR A 341 -33.57 25.28 -28.15
C TYR A 341 -32.57 24.88 -27.07
N VAL A 342 -33.00 25.03 -25.82
CA VAL A 342 -32.22 24.69 -24.64
C VAL A 342 -32.96 23.70 -23.76
N GLN A 343 -32.18 22.93 -23.02
CA GLN A 343 -32.66 21.96 -22.07
C GLN A 343 -32.86 22.65 -20.72
N TYR A 344 -34.05 22.50 -20.15
CA TYR A 344 -34.38 22.99 -18.83
C TYR A 344 -34.87 21.85 -17.96
N THR A 345 -34.18 21.65 -16.84
CA THR A 345 -34.53 20.70 -15.80
C THR A 345 -35.07 21.53 -14.63
N PRO A 346 -36.36 21.41 -14.29
CA PRO A 346 -36.92 22.15 -13.18
C PRO A 346 -36.20 21.78 -11.88
N PRO A 347 -35.98 22.75 -10.96
CA PRO A 347 -35.35 22.46 -9.70
C PRO A 347 -36.14 21.36 -8.98
N PRO A 348 -35.46 20.33 -8.45
CA PRO A 348 -36.16 19.22 -7.84
C PRO A 348 -36.97 19.71 -6.64
N ARG A 349 -38.23 19.26 -6.55
CA ARG A 349 -39.13 19.58 -5.45
C ARG A 349 -39.24 18.39 -4.49
N GLY A 350 -39.16 18.68 -3.20
CA GLY A 350 -39.27 17.71 -2.11
C GLY A 350 -37.92 17.44 -1.44
N GLN A 351 -37.94 16.55 -0.45
CA GLN A 351 -36.76 16.09 0.25
C GLN A 351 -36.71 14.56 0.21
N VAL A 352 -35.50 14.02 0.23
CA VAL A 352 -35.25 12.59 0.32
C VAL A 352 -34.97 12.27 1.78
N GLY A 353 -35.75 11.36 2.33
CA GLY A 353 -35.67 10.94 3.72
C GLY A 353 -34.64 9.83 3.92
N PRO A 354 -35.07 8.64 4.37
CA PRO A 354 -34.15 7.54 4.62
C PRO A 354 -33.38 7.09 3.38
N VAL A 355 -32.15 6.63 3.62
CA VAL A 355 -31.28 6.02 2.63
C VAL A 355 -31.04 4.57 3.02
N VAL A 356 -31.31 3.65 2.10
CA VAL A 356 -30.96 2.23 2.24
C VAL A 356 -29.85 1.93 1.25
N LEU A 357 -28.73 1.42 1.73
CA LEU A 357 -27.56 1.06 0.95
C LEU A 357 -27.25 -0.43 1.13
N ILE A 358 -27.32 -1.20 0.06
CA ILE A 358 -27.11 -2.66 0.04
C ILE A 358 -25.86 -3.00 -0.77
N PHE A 359 -24.83 -3.49 -0.08
CA PHE A 359 -23.61 -4.01 -0.69
C PHE A 359 -23.77 -5.47 -1.11
N ALA A 360 -24.39 -6.29 -0.24
CA ALA A 360 -24.63 -7.71 -0.49
C ALA A 360 -25.85 -8.15 0.32
N ASP A 361 -26.90 -8.63 -0.36
CA ASP A 361 -28.13 -9.08 0.28
C ASP A 361 -28.00 -10.50 0.85
N GLU A 362 -28.80 -10.81 1.87
CA GLU A 362 -28.80 -12.11 2.56
C GLU A 362 -30.14 -12.41 3.25
N PRO A 363 -30.46 -13.69 3.48
CA PRO A 363 -31.67 -14.07 4.21
C PRO A 363 -31.55 -13.74 5.70
N ILE A 364 -32.68 -13.41 6.32
CA ILE A 364 -32.77 -13.12 7.76
C ILE A 364 -32.42 -14.31 8.65
N GLU A 365 -32.59 -15.53 8.16
CA GLU A 365 -32.23 -16.75 8.89
C GLU A 365 -30.72 -16.97 9.00
N ARG A 366 -29.90 -16.18 8.30
CA ARG A 366 -28.44 -16.28 8.38
C ARG A 366 -27.97 -16.04 9.82
N VAL A 367 -27.32 -17.05 10.41
CA VAL A 367 -26.93 -17.06 11.83
C VAL A 367 -25.69 -16.21 12.11
N ASP A 368 -24.74 -16.16 11.17
CA ASP A 368 -23.46 -15.46 11.30
C ASP A 368 -23.54 -13.98 10.87
N SER A 369 -24.72 -13.37 10.89
CA SER A 369 -24.93 -11.97 10.54
C SER A 369 -25.06 -11.13 11.80
N TRP A 370 -24.22 -10.12 11.94
CA TRP A 370 -24.37 -9.16 13.03
C TRP A 370 -25.36 -8.07 12.63
N ARG A 371 -26.43 -7.91 13.42
CA ARG A 371 -27.56 -7.05 13.12
C ARG A 371 -27.85 -6.18 14.33
N GLU A 372 -27.84 -4.87 14.13
CA GLU A 372 -28.09 -3.92 15.20
C GLU A 372 -28.80 -2.67 14.69
N THR A 373 -29.41 -1.96 15.63
CA THR A 373 -29.94 -0.61 15.43
C THR A 373 -29.25 0.34 16.39
N LEU A 374 -28.44 1.27 15.85
CA LEU A 374 -27.73 2.29 16.61
C LEU A 374 -28.40 3.65 16.45
N TYR A 375 -28.32 4.45 17.50
CA TYR A 375 -29.03 5.72 17.62
C TYR A 375 -28.08 6.90 17.51
N ALA A 376 -28.56 7.99 16.92
CA ALA A 376 -27.80 9.23 16.82
C ALA A 376 -27.40 9.78 18.21
N GLU A 377 -26.13 10.11 18.39
CA GLU A 377 -25.61 10.81 19.57
C GLU A 377 -25.66 12.34 19.37
N HIS A 378 -25.66 12.79 18.11
CA HIS A 378 -25.63 14.21 17.74
C HIS A 378 -26.76 14.60 16.78
N GLN A 379 -27.14 15.88 16.77
CA GLN A 379 -28.27 16.39 15.95
C GLN A 379 -28.09 16.19 14.43
N ASN A 380 -26.85 16.04 13.95
CA ASN A 380 -26.52 15.89 12.53
C ASN A 380 -26.29 14.43 12.13
N GLU A 381 -26.62 13.48 12.99
CA GLU A 381 -26.50 12.05 12.75
C GLU A 381 -27.87 11.42 12.46
N SER A 382 -27.84 10.29 11.76
CA SER A 382 -29.01 9.47 11.50
C SER A 382 -29.15 8.38 12.57
N ASP A 383 -30.36 7.92 12.84
CA ASP A 383 -30.50 6.57 13.38
C ASP A 383 -30.14 5.58 12.28
N ILE A 384 -29.36 4.56 12.63
CA ILE A 384 -28.90 3.56 11.67
C ILE A 384 -29.34 2.17 12.07
N SER A 385 -29.72 1.37 11.09
CA SER A 385 -29.95 -0.05 11.28
C SER A 385 -29.24 -0.82 10.18
N PHE A 386 -28.50 -1.86 10.52
CA PHE A 386 -27.62 -2.52 9.56
C PHE A 386 -27.46 -4.00 9.85
N TYR A 387 -26.99 -4.70 8.82
CA TYR A 387 -26.47 -6.04 8.94
C TYR A 387 -25.05 -6.08 8.35
N ALA A 388 -24.16 -6.81 9.01
CA ALA A 388 -22.72 -6.79 8.76
C ALA A 388 -22.11 -8.18 8.96
N ASP A 389 -20.84 -8.32 8.58
CA ASP A 389 -20.04 -9.49 8.95
C ASP A 389 -19.96 -9.61 10.50
N PRO A 390 -19.83 -10.84 11.04
CA PRO A 390 -20.00 -11.09 12.46
C PRO A 390 -18.98 -10.35 13.32
N LEU A 391 -19.46 -9.80 14.44
CA LEU A 391 -18.66 -9.05 15.39
C LEU A 391 -17.59 -9.97 16.04
N GLY A 392 -16.40 -9.44 16.30
CA GLY A 392 -15.26 -10.17 16.88
C GLY A 392 -14.39 -10.93 15.86
N GLY A 393 -14.81 -11.02 14.60
CA GLY A 393 -14.03 -11.70 13.55
C GLY A 393 -12.66 -11.05 13.26
N HIS A 394 -12.57 -9.73 13.37
CA HIS A 394 -11.36 -8.96 13.06
C HIS A 394 -11.06 -7.90 14.13
N VAL A 395 -10.47 -8.33 15.25
CA VAL A 395 -10.01 -7.43 16.32
C VAL A 395 -8.70 -6.75 15.91
N VAL A 396 -8.72 -5.43 15.79
CA VAL A 396 -7.59 -4.61 15.29
C VAL A 396 -6.88 -3.83 16.38
N GLY A 397 -7.45 -3.77 17.59
CA GLY A 397 -6.87 -3.16 18.77
C GLY A 397 -7.58 -3.61 20.05
N PRO A 398 -7.09 -3.23 21.24
CA PRO A 398 -7.77 -3.50 22.50
C PRO A 398 -9.19 -2.91 22.47
N GLY A 399 -10.23 -3.74 22.58
CA GLY A 399 -11.61 -3.25 22.53
C GLY A 399 -12.03 -2.62 21.19
N ILE A 400 -11.35 -2.95 20.07
CA ILE A 400 -11.68 -2.43 18.74
C ILE A 400 -11.84 -3.59 17.75
N CYS A 401 -13.03 -3.74 17.20
CA CYS A 401 -13.32 -4.70 16.14
C CYS A 401 -13.63 -3.97 14.83
N GLU A 402 -12.95 -4.35 13.76
CA GLU A 402 -13.29 -3.95 12.41
C GLU A 402 -14.34 -4.92 11.84
N THR A 403 -15.33 -4.39 11.13
CA THR A 403 -16.32 -5.18 10.39
C THR A 403 -16.73 -4.47 9.10
N HIS A 404 -17.54 -5.14 8.29
CA HIS A 404 -18.00 -4.66 7.00
C HIS A 404 -19.53 -4.71 6.91
N PHE A 405 -20.13 -3.57 6.56
CA PHE A 405 -21.56 -3.52 6.24
C PHE A 405 -21.86 -4.41 5.03
N ARG A 406 -23.00 -5.09 5.12
CA ARG A 406 -23.63 -5.80 4.01
C ARG A 406 -24.86 -5.04 3.54
N GLY A 407 -25.59 -4.43 4.47
CA GLY A 407 -26.54 -3.37 4.16
C GLY A 407 -26.78 -2.47 5.37
N ILE A 408 -27.13 -1.21 5.08
CA ILE A 408 -27.37 -0.19 6.09
C ILE A 408 -28.56 0.69 5.68
N LEU A 409 -29.41 0.97 6.66
CA LEU A 409 -30.45 1.98 6.66
C LEU A 409 -29.95 3.18 7.46
N SER A 410 -30.06 4.38 6.91
CA SER A 410 -29.85 5.66 7.57
C SER A 410 -31.17 6.45 7.54
N VAL A 411 -31.74 6.71 8.72
CA VAL A 411 -32.95 7.51 8.91
C VAL A 411 -32.57 8.90 9.40
N PHE A 412 -32.77 9.89 8.54
CA PHE A 412 -32.49 11.30 8.84
C PHE A 412 -33.71 12.18 8.56
N PRO A 413 -34.07 13.12 9.45
CA PRO A 413 -33.50 13.33 10.80
C PRO A 413 -33.68 12.13 11.74
N ALA A 414 -32.78 11.99 12.73
CA ALA A 414 -32.90 10.95 13.74
C ALA A 414 -34.15 11.16 14.62
N LYS A 415 -34.81 10.05 14.99
CA LYS A 415 -36.06 10.06 15.74
C LYS A 415 -36.23 8.90 16.73
N ARG A 416 -35.15 8.18 17.02
CA ARG A 416 -35.13 6.93 17.78
C ARG A 416 -36.14 5.91 17.26
N ILE A 417 -35.92 5.45 16.02
CA ILE A 417 -36.73 4.38 15.43
C ILE A 417 -36.67 3.10 16.30
N PRO A 418 -37.74 2.30 16.39
CA PRO A 418 -37.67 0.99 17.02
C PRO A 418 -36.58 0.12 16.38
N ASP A 419 -36.01 -0.80 17.16
CA ASP A 419 -35.05 -1.76 16.62
C ASP A 419 -35.68 -2.55 15.47
N VAL A 420 -35.19 -2.32 14.25
CA VAL A 420 -35.72 -2.87 13.01
C VAL A 420 -35.71 -4.39 13.04
N TRP A 421 -34.73 -5.00 13.70
CA TRP A 421 -34.54 -6.45 13.68
C TRP A 421 -35.53 -7.18 14.58
N LEU A 422 -35.93 -6.56 15.69
CA LEU A 422 -36.87 -7.09 16.69
C LEU A 422 -38.30 -6.55 16.49
N ASN A 423 -38.52 -5.71 15.49
CA ASN A 423 -39.80 -5.05 15.28
C ASN A 423 -40.84 -6.01 14.66
N PRO A 424 -41.92 -6.36 15.39
CA PRO A 424 -42.93 -7.30 14.89
C PRO A 424 -43.74 -6.77 13.70
N THR A 425 -43.77 -5.45 13.48
CA THR A 425 -44.54 -4.85 12.36
C THR A 425 -43.93 -5.06 10.98
N ILE A 426 -42.67 -5.51 10.93
CA ILE A 426 -41.92 -5.74 9.68
C ILE A 426 -41.22 -7.11 9.70
N ASP A 427 -41.74 -8.05 10.47
CA ASP A 427 -41.10 -9.35 10.65
C ASP A 427 -41.31 -10.31 9.47
N GLU A 428 -42.33 -10.03 8.65
CA GLU A 428 -42.74 -10.84 7.50
C GLU A 428 -41.73 -10.89 6.33
N TYR A 429 -40.71 -10.03 6.33
CA TYR A 429 -39.74 -9.94 5.22
C TYR A 429 -38.61 -10.97 5.39
N PRO A 430 -38.40 -11.88 4.42
CA PRO A 430 -37.39 -12.94 4.55
C PRO A 430 -35.96 -12.49 4.21
N TRP A 431 -35.79 -11.34 3.55
CA TRP A 431 -34.49 -10.78 3.15
C TRP A 431 -34.13 -9.54 3.96
N CYS A 432 -32.86 -9.43 4.37
CA CYS A 432 -32.37 -8.28 5.13
C CYS A 432 -32.55 -6.97 4.36
N SER A 433 -32.33 -6.95 3.03
CA SER A 433 -32.54 -5.75 2.23
C SER A 433 -34.00 -5.28 2.21
N GLU A 434 -34.96 -6.21 2.17
CA GLU A 434 -36.38 -5.90 2.18
C GLU A 434 -36.83 -5.41 3.56
N LYS A 435 -36.35 -6.02 4.66
CA LYS A 435 -36.66 -5.56 6.03
C LYS A 435 -36.14 -4.13 6.27
N LEU A 436 -34.92 -3.82 5.84
CA LEU A 436 -34.38 -2.45 5.89
C LEU A 436 -35.19 -1.47 5.03
N LEU A 437 -35.61 -1.86 3.83
CA LEU A 437 -36.39 -1.00 2.93
C LEU A 437 -37.82 -0.79 3.44
N ALA A 438 -38.45 -1.81 4.03
CA ALA A 438 -39.74 -1.67 4.69
C ALA A 438 -39.65 -0.69 5.87
N ALA A 439 -38.64 -0.84 6.73
CA ALA A 439 -38.37 0.11 7.81
C ALA A 439 -38.15 1.55 7.27
N ALA A 440 -37.40 1.70 6.17
CA ALA A 440 -37.22 2.99 5.51
C ALA A 440 -38.55 3.62 5.06
N ILE A 441 -39.48 2.82 4.53
CA ILE A 441 -40.79 3.29 4.07
C ILE A 441 -41.65 3.72 5.26
N PHE A 442 -41.77 2.89 6.29
CA PHE A 442 -42.57 3.17 7.48
C PHE A 442 -42.05 4.36 8.29
N TYR A 443 -40.72 4.47 8.41
CA TYR A 443 -40.07 5.51 9.19
C TYR A 443 -39.61 6.71 8.35
N SER A 444 -40.04 6.85 7.09
CA SER A 444 -39.79 8.08 6.35
C SER A 444 -40.81 9.16 6.72
N ASP A 445 -40.33 10.37 7.02
CA ASP A 445 -41.19 11.56 7.12
C ASP A 445 -41.38 12.25 5.77
N PHE A 446 -40.55 11.88 4.78
CA PHE A 446 -40.55 12.48 3.46
C PHE A 446 -41.13 11.51 2.42
N ARG A 447 -41.60 12.07 1.30
CA ARG A 447 -42.14 11.29 0.19
C ARG A 447 -41.10 10.33 -0.40
N TYR A 448 -39.87 10.77 -0.57
CA TYR A 448 -38.85 10.00 -1.28
C TYR A 448 -37.96 9.21 -0.34
N VAL A 449 -37.75 7.93 -0.66
CA VAL A 449 -36.79 7.03 0.00
C VAL A 449 -35.72 6.65 -1.02
N ALA A 450 -34.44 6.83 -0.70
CA ALA A 450 -33.36 6.42 -1.59
C ALA A 450 -32.98 4.95 -1.34
N TYR A 451 -32.94 4.15 -2.41
CA TYR A 451 -32.52 2.76 -2.36
C TYR A 451 -31.33 2.54 -3.29
N VAL A 452 -30.15 2.36 -2.70
CA VAL A 452 -28.89 2.12 -3.41
C VAL A 452 -28.53 0.63 -3.33
N ALA A 453 -28.59 -0.07 -4.46
CA ALA A 453 -28.33 -1.51 -4.49
C ALA A 453 -27.90 -2.00 -5.87
N ALA A 454 -27.38 -3.23 -5.94
CA ALA A 454 -27.08 -3.88 -7.21
C ALA A 454 -28.35 -4.26 -8.00
N LYS A 455 -29.44 -4.60 -7.31
CA LYS A 455 -30.74 -4.96 -7.90
C LYS A 455 -31.79 -3.89 -7.56
N PRO A 456 -32.79 -3.65 -8.43
CA PRO A 456 -33.91 -2.76 -8.12
C PRO A 456 -34.80 -3.35 -7.00
N PRO A 457 -35.63 -2.52 -6.34
CA PRO A 457 -36.53 -2.99 -5.29
C PRO A 457 -37.59 -3.95 -5.86
N SER A 458 -38.00 -4.92 -5.04
CA SER A 458 -39.02 -5.90 -5.42
C SER A 458 -40.39 -5.25 -5.67
N ALA A 459 -41.28 -5.97 -6.36
CA ALA A 459 -42.63 -5.47 -6.61
C ALA A 459 -43.41 -5.23 -5.31
N ALA A 460 -43.25 -6.11 -4.32
CA ALA A 460 -43.84 -5.97 -2.99
C ALA A 460 -43.40 -4.66 -2.30
N MET A 461 -42.09 -4.34 -2.36
CA MET A 461 -41.57 -3.09 -1.79
C MET A 461 -42.11 -1.84 -2.49
N ARG A 462 -42.29 -1.88 -3.81
CA ARG A 462 -42.91 -0.77 -4.55
C ARG A 462 -44.39 -0.59 -4.19
N GLN A 463 -45.12 -1.69 -4.01
CA GLN A 463 -46.52 -1.65 -3.57
C GLN A 463 -46.64 -1.12 -2.14
N LEU A 464 -45.77 -1.58 -1.22
CA LEU A 464 -45.70 -1.08 0.15
C LEU A 464 -45.42 0.42 0.19
N ALA A 465 -44.46 0.90 -0.61
CA ALA A 465 -44.17 2.32 -0.71
C ALA A 465 -45.39 3.10 -1.20
N SER A 466 -46.05 2.65 -2.28
CA SER A 466 -47.25 3.30 -2.80
C SER A 466 -48.38 3.35 -1.77
N TYR A 467 -48.59 2.27 -1.01
CA TYR A 467 -49.61 2.23 0.05
C TYR A 467 -49.34 3.24 1.16
N ASN A 468 -48.06 3.43 1.51
CA ASN A 468 -47.62 4.41 2.50
C ASN A 468 -47.42 5.83 1.93
N SER A 469 -47.87 6.10 0.70
CA SER A 469 -47.65 7.39 0.01
C SER A 469 -46.17 7.79 -0.06
N ARG A 470 -45.29 6.80 -0.25
CA ARG A 470 -43.85 6.92 -0.43
C ARG A 470 -43.45 6.53 -1.85
N GLU A 471 -42.32 7.04 -2.29
CA GLU A 471 -41.75 6.78 -3.61
C GLU A 471 -40.28 6.38 -3.47
N ILE A 472 -39.93 5.20 -4.00
CA ILE A 472 -38.58 4.66 -3.91
C ILE A 472 -37.77 5.15 -5.11
N ILE A 473 -36.69 5.88 -4.84
CA ILE A 473 -35.70 6.28 -5.85
C ILE A 473 -34.60 5.22 -5.87
N TYR A 474 -34.60 4.39 -6.90
CA TYR A 474 -33.55 3.39 -7.11
C TYR A 474 -32.31 4.01 -7.73
N LEU A 475 -31.16 3.80 -7.09
CA LEU A 475 -29.85 4.18 -7.60
C LEU A 475 -28.97 2.92 -7.72
N PRO A 476 -28.54 2.52 -8.92
CA PRO A 476 -27.60 1.41 -9.05
C PRO A 476 -26.31 1.69 -8.28
N ILE A 477 -25.86 0.74 -7.46
CA ILE A 477 -24.64 0.90 -6.65
C ILE A 477 -23.40 1.21 -7.50
N SER A 478 -23.38 0.77 -8.77
CA SER A 478 -22.32 1.05 -9.75
C SER A 478 -22.19 2.53 -10.13
N MET A 479 -23.17 3.38 -9.80
CA MET A 479 -23.10 4.84 -10.00
C MET A 479 -22.04 5.49 -9.09
N PHE A 480 -21.68 4.84 -7.97
CA PHE A 480 -20.77 5.40 -6.98
C PHE A 480 -19.35 4.85 -7.16
N ALA A 481 -18.34 5.68 -6.89
CA ALA A 481 -16.95 5.30 -7.00
C ALA A 481 -16.61 4.13 -6.06
N ARG A 482 -15.96 3.09 -6.59
CA ARG A 482 -15.60 1.88 -5.82
C ARG A 482 -14.78 2.19 -4.57
N LEU A 483 -13.84 3.14 -4.65
CA LEU A 483 -13.03 3.57 -3.50
C LEU A 483 -13.88 4.17 -2.39
N THR A 484 -14.86 5.01 -2.73
CA THR A 484 -15.80 5.59 -1.76
C THR A 484 -16.64 4.49 -1.12
N LEU A 485 -17.22 3.59 -1.91
CA LEU A 485 -18.02 2.47 -1.41
C LEU A 485 -17.22 1.56 -0.48
N ARG A 486 -15.96 1.26 -0.80
CA ARG A 486 -15.06 0.49 0.07
C ARG A 486 -14.85 1.17 1.42
N LYS A 487 -14.66 2.49 1.41
CA LYS A 487 -14.50 3.29 2.63
C LYS A 487 -15.76 3.32 3.49
N ILE A 488 -16.95 3.40 2.88
CA ILE A 488 -18.23 3.37 3.61
C ILE A 488 -18.55 1.96 4.12
N ARG A 489 -18.16 0.93 3.38
CA ARG A 489 -18.44 -0.47 3.74
C ARG A 489 -17.71 -0.89 5.00
N LYS A 490 -16.48 -0.43 5.20
CA LYS A 490 -15.63 -0.77 6.35
C LYS A 490 -15.91 0.19 7.51
N PHE A 491 -16.11 -0.35 8.71
CA PHE A 491 -16.29 0.45 9.93
C PHE A 491 -15.76 -0.28 11.16
N HIS A 492 -15.57 0.47 12.24
CA HIS A 492 -15.07 -0.05 13.51
C HIS A 492 -16.10 0.12 14.63
N ILE A 493 -16.18 -0.94 15.44
CA ILE A 493 -16.97 -0.97 16.65
C ILE A 493 -16.04 -1.01 17.84
N LEU A 494 -16.36 -0.14 18.78
CA LEU A 494 -15.62 0.08 19.99
C LEU A 494 -16.37 -0.54 21.16
N ASP A 495 -15.63 -1.23 22.01
CA ASP A 495 -16.11 -1.84 23.24
C ASP A 495 -16.32 -0.79 24.35
N GLY A 496 -17.16 0.20 24.06
CA GLY A 496 -17.47 1.32 24.94
C GLY A 496 -16.79 2.64 24.56
N HIS A 497 -17.38 3.76 25.00
CA HIS A 497 -16.90 5.11 24.69
C HIS A 497 -15.47 5.39 25.18
N HIS A 498 -15.02 4.73 26.24
CA HIS A 498 -13.67 4.91 26.78
C HIS A 498 -12.58 4.53 25.76
N VAL A 499 -12.87 3.60 24.85
CA VAL A 499 -11.97 3.16 23.77
C VAL A 499 -11.70 4.30 22.78
N ARG A 500 -12.63 5.26 22.61
CA ARG A 500 -12.46 6.41 21.70
C ARG A 500 -11.20 7.24 22.02
N THR A 501 -10.72 7.20 23.27
CA THR A 501 -9.53 7.94 23.71
C THR A 501 -8.23 7.45 23.06
N TYR A 502 -8.15 6.18 22.67
CA TYR A 502 -6.96 5.57 22.06
C TYR A 502 -7.25 4.88 20.72
N ALA A 503 -8.50 4.83 20.26
CA ALA A 503 -8.88 4.16 19.03
C ALA A 503 -8.16 4.71 17.78
N ALA A 504 -7.81 6.00 17.77
CA ALA A 504 -7.06 6.64 16.69
C ALA A 504 -5.66 6.04 16.46
N ASP A 505 -5.08 5.39 17.46
CA ASP A 505 -3.77 4.73 17.34
C ASP A 505 -3.86 3.41 16.56
N TYR A 506 -5.08 2.87 16.41
CA TYR A 506 -5.35 1.57 15.78
C TYR A 506 -6.20 1.67 14.51
N ILE A 507 -7.06 2.70 14.40
CA ILE A 507 -8.03 2.89 13.30
C ILE A 507 -7.48 3.83 12.22
N SER A 508 -7.85 3.57 10.96
CA SER A 508 -7.27 4.17 9.75
C SER A 508 -7.87 5.46 9.26
#